data_AF-K8GGF4-F1
#
_entry.id   AF-K8GGF4-F1
#
_cell.length_a   1.000
_cell.length_b   1.000
_cell.length_c   1.000
_cell.angle_alpha   90.00
_cell.angle_beta   90.00
_cell.angle_gamma   90.00
#
_symmetry.space_group_name_H-M   'P 1'
#
loop_
_entity.id
_entity.type
_entity.pdbx_description
1 polymer ?
#
loop_
_entity_poly.entity_id
_entity_poly.type
_entity_poly.pdbx_seq_one_letter_code
_entity_poly.pdbx_strand_id
1 'polypeptide(L)'
;MCNPLDKRWCVVLELQQSLQHLTPGSLEAEVAEHAISLAINSRNSEQNLKFFRYDLIRNARFSLKRTKARQHRLWQKVASATPAWAEDTTPYASSELESQLRLMLSKSGKQLNQCFTDMLDGKSVASTAKAYGISHRTAIRLRQKVRQIVQAYLDAQEVA
;
A
#
# COMPACT_ATOMS: atom_id res chain seq x y z
N MET A 1 18.46 21.31 -39.84
CA MET A 1 17.11 21.14 -39.26
C MET A 1 17.25 20.33 -37.99
N CYS A 2 17.07 20.92 -36.80
CA CYS A 2 17.19 20.21 -35.53
C CYS A 2 16.00 19.25 -35.35
N ASN A 3 16.30 17.97 -35.12
CA ASN A 3 15.30 16.93 -34.99
C ASN A 3 14.44 17.22 -33.73
N PRO A 4 13.11 17.44 -33.85
CA PRO A 4 12.22 17.67 -32.70
C PRO A 4 12.08 16.45 -31.77
N LEU A 5 12.79 15.37 -32.08
CA LEU A 5 12.97 14.18 -31.26
C LEU A 5 14.00 14.40 -30.12
N ASP A 6 15.05 15.21 -30.28
CA ASP A 6 16.17 15.21 -29.32
C ASP A 6 15.83 15.78 -27.93
N LYS A 7 15.14 16.92 -27.88
CA LYS A 7 14.92 17.63 -26.61
C LYS A 7 13.99 16.90 -25.63
N ARG A 8 12.96 16.24 -26.17
CA ARG A 8 12.01 15.46 -25.36
C ARG A 8 12.70 14.24 -24.76
N TRP A 9 13.52 13.55 -25.55
CA TRP A 9 14.30 12.40 -25.07
C TRP A 9 15.37 12.81 -24.05
N CYS A 10 16.00 13.99 -24.17
CA CYS A 10 16.88 14.50 -23.12
C CYS A 10 16.17 14.60 -21.76
N VAL A 11 14.96 15.18 -21.72
CA VAL A 11 14.19 15.29 -20.47
C VAL A 11 13.75 13.94 -19.94
N VAL A 12 13.35 13.01 -20.82
CA VAL A 12 13.02 11.62 -20.43
C VAL A 12 14.23 10.94 -19.77
N LEU A 13 15.42 11.07 -20.37
CA LEU A 13 16.65 10.48 -19.83
C LEU A 13 17.03 11.09 -18.47
N GLU A 14 16.94 12.42 -18.31
CA GLU A 14 17.19 13.09 -17.03
C GLU A 14 16.25 12.59 -15.92
N LEU A 15 14.96 12.42 -16.25
CA LEU A 15 13.97 11.92 -15.30
C LEU A 15 14.18 10.43 -14.99
N GLN A 16 14.56 9.61 -15.97
CA GLN A 16 14.90 8.20 -15.76
C GLN A 16 16.15 8.03 -14.89
N GLN A 17 17.19 8.84 -15.10
CA GLN A 17 18.36 8.85 -14.23
C GLN A 17 17.98 9.26 -12.81
N SER A 18 17.11 10.27 -12.66
CA SER A 18 16.63 10.68 -11.33
C SER A 18 15.88 9.53 -10.63
N LEU A 19 15.05 8.76 -11.35
CA LEU A 19 14.30 7.63 -10.80
C LEU A 19 15.19 6.55 -10.18
N GLN A 20 16.40 6.32 -10.70
CA GLN A 20 17.33 5.32 -10.17
C GLN A 20 17.76 5.61 -8.72
N HIS A 21 17.66 6.87 -8.30
CA HIS A 21 18.06 7.32 -6.96
C HIS A 21 16.86 7.57 -6.03
N LEU A 22 15.63 7.50 -6.55
CA LEU A 22 14.42 7.72 -5.78
C LEU A 22 13.91 6.41 -5.19
N THR A 23 13.31 6.48 -4.00
CA THR A 23 12.68 5.30 -3.39
C THR A 23 11.43 4.92 -4.20
N PRO A 24 11.31 3.65 -4.66
CA PRO A 24 10.12 3.18 -5.35
C PRO A 24 8.85 3.41 -4.52
N GLY A 25 7.78 3.90 -5.15
CA GLY A 25 6.52 4.24 -4.47
C GLY A 25 6.53 5.54 -3.65
N SER A 26 7.65 6.26 -3.60
CA SER A 26 7.66 7.62 -3.06
C SER A 26 6.88 8.58 -3.97
N LEU A 27 6.35 9.67 -3.40
CA LEU A 27 5.67 10.71 -4.18
C LEU A 27 6.57 11.27 -5.29
N GLU A 28 7.87 11.38 -5.02
CA GLU A 28 8.85 11.91 -5.97
C GLU A 28 9.06 10.96 -7.14
N ALA A 29 9.12 9.64 -6.88
CA ALA A 29 9.18 8.62 -7.92
C ALA A 29 7.92 8.59 -8.79
N GLU A 30 6.72 8.59 -8.17
CA GLU A 30 5.45 8.62 -8.90
C GLU A 30 5.34 9.87 -9.80
N VAL A 31 5.81 11.03 -9.31
CA VAL A 31 5.83 12.28 -10.07
C VAL A 31 6.76 12.19 -11.26
N ALA A 32 7.95 11.61 -11.10
CA ALA A 32 8.92 11.47 -12.17
C ALA A 32 8.43 10.47 -13.25
N GLU A 33 7.84 9.34 -12.85
CA GLU A 33 7.21 8.37 -13.77
C GLU A 33 6.07 8.99 -14.58
N HIS A 34 5.20 9.75 -13.91
CA HIS A 34 4.10 10.40 -14.60
C HIS A 34 4.58 11.57 -15.48
N ALA A 35 5.63 12.29 -15.07
CA ALA A 35 6.25 13.32 -15.91
C ALA A 35 6.90 12.72 -17.18
N ILE A 36 7.54 11.54 -17.09
CA ILE A 36 8.02 10.79 -18.26
C ILE A 36 6.87 10.43 -19.19
N SER A 37 5.76 9.92 -18.62
CA SER A 37 4.55 9.58 -19.39
C SER A 37 3.98 10.80 -20.13
N LEU A 38 3.98 11.97 -19.49
CA LEU A 38 3.57 13.23 -20.13
C LEU A 38 4.56 13.68 -21.20
N ALA A 39 5.86 13.50 -20.98
CA ALA A 39 6.90 13.88 -21.94
C ALA A 39 6.79 13.09 -23.24
N ILE A 40 6.62 11.77 -23.14
CA ILE A 40 6.45 10.85 -24.28
C ILE A 40 5.20 11.20 -25.08
N ASN A 41 4.09 11.50 -24.39
CA ASN A 41 2.80 11.81 -25.02
C ASN A 41 2.68 13.27 -25.48
N SER A 42 3.68 14.12 -25.20
CA SER A 42 3.62 15.53 -25.59
C SER A 42 3.73 15.67 -27.12
N ARG A 43 2.70 16.31 -27.71
CA ARG A 43 2.67 16.65 -29.14
C ARG A 43 3.38 17.97 -29.45
N ASN A 44 3.69 18.76 -28.43
CA ASN A 44 4.28 20.09 -28.58
C ASN A 44 5.81 20.00 -28.62
N SER A 45 6.41 20.60 -29.64
CA SER A 45 7.84 20.86 -29.68
C SER A 45 8.15 22.11 -28.87
N GLU A 46 8.28 21.98 -27.55
CA GLU A 46 8.65 23.12 -26.72
C GLU A 46 10.05 23.64 -27.07
N GLN A 47 10.17 24.96 -27.19
CA GLN A 47 11.41 25.61 -27.62
C GLN A 47 12.48 25.59 -26.51
N ASN A 48 12.04 25.63 -25.23
CA ASN A 48 12.91 25.72 -24.05
C ASN A 48 12.77 24.50 -23.12
N LEU A 49 13.86 23.73 -23.02
CA LEU A 49 13.97 22.49 -22.24
C LEU A 49 13.67 22.65 -20.74
N LYS A 50 14.10 23.77 -20.13
CA LYS A 50 13.96 23.96 -18.68
C LYS A 50 12.50 24.19 -18.30
N PHE A 51 11.78 24.98 -19.08
CA PHE A 51 10.35 25.20 -18.87
C PHE A 51 9.56 23.93 -19.15
N PHE A 52 9.91 23.19 -20.20
CA PHE A 52 9.29 21.91 -20.52
C PHE A 52 9.37 20.93 -19.36
N ARG A 53 10.57 20.73 -18.80
CA ARG A 53 10.75 19.85 -17.64
C ARG A 53 9.97 20.34 -16.42
N TYR A 54 10.00 21.64 -16.15
CA TYR A 54 9.27 22.22 -15.02
C TYR A 54 7.76 21.99 -15.14
N ASP A 55 7.19 22.25 -16.31
CA ASP A 55 5.75 22.11 -16.56
C ASP A 55 5.31 20.65 -16.53
N LEU A 56 6.12 19.72 -17.03
CA LEU A 56 5.86 18.28 -16.92
C LEU A 56 5.80 17.83 -15.45
N ILE A 57 6.79 18.21 -14.64
CA ILE A 57 6.83 17.86 -13.20
C ILE A 57 5.65 18.50 -12.46
N ARG A 58 5.36 19.78 -12.75
CA ARG A 58 4.24 20.52 -12.17
C ARG A 58 2.91 19.83 -12.48
N ASN A 59 2.66 19.52 -13.75
CA ASN A 59 1.45 18.86 -14.20
C ASN A 59 1.32 17.46 -13.61
N ALA A 60 2.43 16.71 -13.53
CA ALA A 60 2.44 15.40 -12.89
C ALA A 60 2.03 15.46 -11.41
N ARG A 61 2.58 16.42 -10.65
CA ARG A 61 2.17 16.66 -9.25
C ARG A 61 0.69 16.98 -9.13
N PHE A 62 0.17 17.86 -9.98
CA PHE A 62 -1.26 18.21 -9.96
C PHE A 62 -2.16 17.04 -10.31
N SER A 63 -1.80 16.25 -11.33
CA SER A 63 -2.53 15.05 -11.73
C SER A 63 -2.59 14.04 -10.58
N LEU A 64 -1.45 13.71 -9.96
CA LEU A 64 -1.39 12.78 -8.84
C LEU A 64 -2.18 13.27 -7.63
N LYS A 65 -2.07 14.56 -7.29
CA LYS A 65 -2.86 15.15 -6.19
C LYS A 65 -4.35 15.06 -6.45
N ARG A 66 -4.80 15.32 -7.68
CA ARG A 66 -6.21 15.18 -8.08
C ARG A 66 -6.67 13.72 -8.07
N THR A 67 -5.84 12.79 -8.53
CA THR A 67 -6.14 11.36 -8.52
C THR A 67 -6.26 10.83 -7.09
N LYS A 68 -5.33 11.14 -6.18
CA LYS A 68 -5.40 10.75 -4.77
C LYS A 68 -6.63 11.35 -4.08
N ALA A 69 -6.93 12.63 -4.33
CA ALA A 69 -8.14 13.26 -3.80
C ALA A 69 -9.43 12.63 -4.34
N ARG A 70 -9.46 12.26 -5.63
CA ARG A 70 -10.59 11.56 -6.25
C ARG A 70 -10.74 10.14 -5.71
N GLN A 71 -9.65 9.40 -5.59
CA GLN A 71 -9.62 8.07 -4.99
C GLN A 71 -10.14 8.12 -3.56
N HIS A 72 -9.65 9.04 -2.73
CA HIS A 72 -10.13 9.21 -1.36
C HIS A 72 -11.63 9.52 -1.31
N ARG A 73 -12.14 10.43 -2.16
CA ARG A 73 -13.58 10.73 -2.25
C ARG A 73 -14.39 9.53 -2.72
N LEU A 74 -13.88 8.75 -3.69
CA LEU A 74 -14.55 7.54 -4.17
C LEU A 74 -14.56 6.45 -3.09
N TRP A 75 -13.44 6.26 -2.39
CA TRP A 75 -13.34 5.36 -1.24
C TRP A 75 -14.31 5.74 -0.13
N GLN A 76 -14.42 7.03 0.21
CA GLN A 76 -15.42 7.52 1.17
C GLN A 76 -16.86 7.27 0.68
N LYS A 77 -17.14 7.51 -0.61
CA LYS A 77 -18.45 7.24 -1.19
C LYS A 77 -18.80 5.76 -1.18
N VAL A 78 -17.86 4.88 -1.54
CA VAL A 78 -18.01 3.42 -1.45
C VAL A 78 -18.22 3.04 0.02
N ALA A 79 -17.37 3.47 0.94
CA ALA A 79 -17.54 3.20 2.37
C ALA A 79 -18.89 3.70 2.95
N SER A 80 -19.47 4.77 2.39
CA SER A 80 -20.79 5.28 2.78
C SER A 80 -21.97 4.62 2.05
N ALA A 81 -21.74 4.07 0.85
CA ALA A 81 -22.78 3.48 -0.01
C ALA A 81 -22.83 1.95 0.11
N THR A 82 -21.75 1.32 0.57
CA THR A 82 -21.77 -0.06 1.01
C THR A 82 -22.17 -0.06 2.49
N PRO A 83 -23.30 -0.67 2.88
CA PRO A 83 -23.35 -1.23 4.22
C PRO A 83 -22.15 -2.17 4.32
N ALA A 84 -21.55 -2.29 5.50
CA ALA A 84 -20.45 -3.20 5.77
C ALA A 84 -20.59 -4.46 4.90
N TRP A 85 -19.53 -4.86 4.19
CA TRP A 85 -19.47 -6.16 3.54
C TRP A 85 -19.63 -7.25 4.60
N ALA A 86 -20.87 -7.47 4.99
CA ALA A 86 -21.40 -8.71 5.49
C ALA A 86 -21.94 -9.43 4.26
N GLU A 87 -21.64 -10.73 4.23
CA GLU A 87 -22.23 -11.77 3.39
C GLU A 87 -21.39 -12.24 2.19
N ASP A 88 -20.93 -13.49 2.36
CA ASP A 88 -20.77 -14.54 1.36
C ASP A 88 -19.43 -14.71 0.64
N THR A 89 -18.37 -14.91 1.43
CA THR A 89 -17.24 -15.79 1.04
C THR A 89 -17.22 -17.02 1.95
N THR A 90 -17.91 -18.07 1.51
CA THR A 90 -17.72 -19.50 1.90
C THR A 90 -17.29 -19.78 3.37
N PRO A 91 -18.20 -20.18 4.27
CA PRO A 91 -17.85 -20.50 5.67
C PRO A 91 -16.94 -21.73 5.83
N TYR A 92 -16.81 -22.57 4.81
CA TYR A 92 -15.99 -23.79 4.89
C TYR A 92 -14.48 -23.53 4.79
N ALA A 93 -14.03 -22.59 3.93
CA ALA A 93 -12.60 -22.29 3.80
C ALA A 93 -12.05 -21.41 4.94
N SER A 94 -12.88 -20.53 5.51
CA SER A 94 -12.48 -19.63 6.60
C SER A 94 -12.39 -20.33 7.95
N SER A 95 -13.33 -21.22 8.27
CA SER A 95 -13.30 -21.99 9.52
C SER A 95 -12.15 -23.01 9.57
N GLU A 96 -11.85 -23.67 8.45
CA GLU A 96 -10.73 -24.60 8.36
C GLU A 96 -9.39 -23.87 8.51
N LEU A 97 -9.19 -22.76 7.78
CA LEU A 97 -8.00 -21.92 7.91
C LEU A 97 -7.85 -21.34 9.32
N GLU A 98 -8.94 -20.89 9.94
CA GLU A 98 -8.93 -20.40 11.31
C GLU A 98 -8.53 -21.53 12.29
N SER A 99 -9.05 -22.73 12.11
CA SER A 99 -8.71 -23.89 12.95
C SER A 99 -7.22 -24.25 12.87
N GLN A 100 -6.66 -24.20 11.66
CA GLN A 100 -5.23 -24.47 11.40
C GLN A 100 -4.34 -23.38 12.01
N LEU A 101 -4.72 -22.11 11.86
CA LEU A 101 -4.02 -20.98 12.50
C LEU A 101 -4.08 -21.07 14.04
N ARG A 102 -5.24 -21.38 14.62
CA ARG A 102 -5.39 -21.58 16.07
C ARG A 102 -4.53 -22.73 16.58
N LEU A 103 -4.38 -23.81 15.80
CA LEU A 103 -3.48 -24.91 16.14
C LEU A 103 -2.01 -24.46 16.14
N MET A 104 -1.58 -23.71 15.12
CA MET A 104 -0.21 -23.18 15.03
C MET A 104 0.11 -22.16 16.13
N LEU A 105 -0.82 -21.28 16.44
CA LEU A 105 -0.70 -20.29 17.51
C LEU A 105 -0.67 -20.94 18.89
N SER A 106 -1.48 -21.99 19.11
CA SER A 106 -1.46 -22.77 20.36
C SER A 106 -0.08 -23.38 20.66
N LYS A 107 0.59 -23.91 19.62
CA LYS A 107 1.95 -24.48 19.70
C LYS A 107 2.99 -23.42 20.05
N SER A 108 2.75 -22.18 19.64
CA SER A 108 3.67 -21.05 19.82
C SER A 108 3.49 -20.30 21.14
N GLY A 109 2.36 -20.49 21.83
CA GLY A 109 2.11 -19.97 23.17
C GLY A 109 0.63 -19.79 23.53
N LYS A 110 0.26 -20.12 24.77
CA LYS A 110 -1.14 -20.08 25.27
C LYS A 110 -1.82 -18.71 25.11
N GLN A 111 -1.07 -17.62 25.29
CA GLN A 111 -1.60 -16.25 25.20
C GLN A 111 -1.87 -15.80 23.75
N LEU A 112 -1.31 -16.48 22.74
CA LEU A 112 -1.42 -16.08 21.34
C LEU A 112 -2.79 -16.40 20.75
N ASN A 113 -3.41 -17.52 21.14
CA ASN A 113 -4.77 -17.87 20.68
C ASN A 113 -5.82 -16.87 21.15
N GLN A 114 -5.74 -16.49 22.42
CA GLN A 114 -6.66 -15.48 22.94
C GLN A 114 -6.38 -14.13 22.25
N CYS A 115 -5.11 -13.77 22.05
CA CYS A 115 -4.72 -12.51 21.40
C CYS A 115 -5.20 -12.46 19.94
N PHE A 116 -5.15 -13.58 19.24
CA PHE A 116 -5.70 -13.73 17.90
C PHE A 116 -7.23 -13.58 17.88
N THR A 117 -7.93 -14.18 18.85
CA THR A 117 -9.39 -13.99 19.01
C THR A 117 -9.72 -12.51 19.25
N ASP A 118 -9.00 -11.84 20.15
CA ASP A 118 -9.14 -10.40 20.39
C ASP A 118 -8.88 -9.55 19.13
N MET A 119 -7.96 -9.98 18.27
CA MET A 119 -7.68 -9.29 17.00
C MET A 119 -8.80 -9.50 15.98
N LEU A 120 -9.40 -10.69 15.90
CA LEU A 120 -10.55 -10.97 15.05
C LEU A 120 -11.79 -10.20 15.51
N ASP A 121 -12.01 -10.10 16.82
CA ASP A 121 -13.08 -9.31 17.45
C ASP A 121 -12.89 -7.78 17.28
N GLY A 122 -11.80 -7.32 16.66
CA GLY A 122 -11.51 -5.90 16.47
C GLY A 122 -11.13 -5.14 17.74
N LYS A 123 -10.74 -5.84 18.82
CA LYS A 123 -10.37 -5.18 20.08
C LYS A 123 -9.12 -4.33 19.91
N SER A 124 -9.05 -3.22 20.63
CA SER A 124 -7.87 -2.35 20.67
C SER A 124 -6.69 -2.99 21.41
N VAL A 125 -5.47 -2.49 21.19
CA VAL A 125 -4.27 -2.92 21.92
C VAL A 125 -4.42 -2.64 23.41
N ALA A 126 -5.02 -1.49 23.77
CA ALA A 126 -5.28 -1.12 25.15
C ALA A 126 -6.26 -2.10 25.84
N SER A 127 -7.30 -2.54 25.15
CA SER A 127 -8.23 -3.55 25.69
C SER A 127 -7.57 -4.90 25.87
N THR A 128 -6.70 -5.35 24.96
CA THR A 128 -5.92 -6.59 25.14
C THR A 128 -4.90 -6.44 26.26
N ALA A 129 -4.23 -5.28 26.41
CA ALA A 129 -3.33 -5.05 27.53
C ALA A 129 -4.07 -5.16 28.88
N LYS A 130 -5.24 -4.53 28.97
CA LYS A 130 -6.10 -4.56 30.16
C LYS A 130 -6.64 -5.96 30.47
N ALA A 131 -7.15 -6.67 29.46
CA ALA A 131 -7.74 -7.99 29.66
C ALA A 131 -6.73 -9.05 30.13
N TYR A 132 -5.43 -8.85 29.86
CA TYR A 132 -4.38 -9.82 30.15
C TYR A 132 -3.50 -9.38 31.32
N GLY A 133 -3.77 -8.20 31.89
CA GLY A 133 -2.95 -7.63 32.96
C GLY A 133 -1.50 -7.37 32.53
N ILE A 134 -1.26 -7.03 31.26
CA ILE A 134 0.08 -6.80 30.71
C ILE A 134 0.30 -5.34 30.31
N SER A 135 1.56 -4.96 30.16
CA SER A 135 1.89 -3.63 29.65
C SER A 135 1.43 -3.45 28.20
N HIS A 136 1.12 -2.21 27.81
CA HIS A 136 0.77 -1.86 26.42
C HIS A 136 1.84 -2.32 25.43
N ARG A 137 3.13 -2.17 25.78
CA ARG A 137 4.26 -2.61 24.95
C ARG A 137 4.28 -4.14 24.78
N THR A 138 3.95 -4.89 25.82
CA THR A 138 3.83 -6.36 25.76
C THR A 138 2.66 -6.78 24.89
N ALA A 139 1.51 -6.09 24.97
CA ALA A 139 0.36 -6.35 24.11
C ALA A 139 0.67 -6.09 22.62
N ILE A 140 1.40 -5.01 22.30
CA ILE A 140 1.90 -4.77 20.94
C ILE A 140 2.77 -5.93 20.46
N ARG A 141 3.75 -6.36 21.27
CA ARG A 141 4.65 -7.46 20.91
C ARG A 141 3.90 -8.78 20.68
N LEU A 142 2.92 -9.10 21.53
CA LEU A 142 2.08 -10.29 21.36
C LEU A 142 1.31 -10.23 20.04
N ARG A 143 0.65 -9.10 19.74
CA ARG A 143 -0.07 -8.93 18.47
C ARG A 143 0.86 -9.01 17.26
N GLN A 144 2.05 -8.43 17.36
CA GLN A 144 3.06 -8.52 16.31
C GLN A 144 3.52 -9.97 16.08
N LYS A 145 3.71 -10.74 17.16
CA LYS A 145 4.05 -12.17 17.08
C LYS A 145 2.93 -12.99 16.42
N VAL A 146 1.67 -12.71 16.77
CA VAL A 146 0.51 -13.33 16.10
C VAL A 146 0.54 -13.04 14.59
N ARG A 147 0.73 -11.78 14.20
CA ARG A 147 0.83 -11.39 12.77
C ARG A 147 1.98 -12.10 12.05
N GLN A 148 3.15 -12.21 12.67
CA GLN A 148 4.29 -12.91 12.09
C GLN A 148 4.01 -14.38 11.82
N ILE A 149 3.36 -15.07 12.78
CA ILE A 149 3.01 -16.49 12.63
C ILE A 149 1.96 -16.69 11.53
N VAL A 150 0.94 -15.84 11.50
CA VAL A 150 -0.11 -15.89 10.47
C VAL A 150 0.50 -15.62 9.09
N GLN A 151 1.33 -14.58 8.95
CA GLN A 151 1.98 -14.25 7.69
C GLN A 151 2.88 -15.40 7.20
N ALA A 152 3.74 -15.94 8.07
CA ALA A 152 4.63 -17.05 7.70
C ALA A 152 3.86 -18.30 7.26
N TYR A 153 2.69 -18.55 7.85
CA TYR A 153 1.81 -19.64 7.44
C TYR A 153 1.19 -19.39 6.06
N LEU A 154 0.70 -18.16 5.80
CA LEU A 154 0.14 -17.80 4.50
C LEU A 154 1.21 -17.83 3.39
N ASP A 155 2.39 -17.28 3.65
CA ASP A 155 3.51 -17.29 2.71
C ASP A 155 3.92 -18.73 2.34
N ALA A 156 3.86 -19.67 3.29
CA ALA A 156 4.16 -21.07 3.04
C ALA A 156 3.09 -21.79 2.19
N GLN A 157 1.86 -21.30 2.17
CA GLN A 157 0.78 -21.83 1.33
C GLN A 157 0.84 -21.30 -0.11
N GLU A 158 1.39 -20.09 -0.34
CA GLU A 158 1.52 -19.51 -1.69
C GLU A 158 2.65 -20.14 -2.54
N VAL A 159 3.60 -20.80 -1.88
CA VAL A 159 4.76 -21.45 -2.53
C VAL A 159 4.51 -22.94 -2.84
N ALA A 160 3.43 -23.52 -2.30
CA ALA A 160 3.05 -24.93 -2.44
C ALA A 160 2.07 -25.15 -3.60
#